data_AF-A0A915HQV2-F1
#
_entry.id   AF-A0A915HQV2-F1
#
_cell.length_a   1.000
_cell.length_b   1.000
_cell.length_c   1.000
_cell.angle_alpha   90.00
_cell.angle_beta   90.00
_cell.angle_gamma   90.00
#
_symmetry.space_group_name_H-M   'P 1'
#
loop_
_entity.id
_entity.type
_entity.pdbx_description
1 polymer ?
#
loop_
_entity_poly.entity_id
_entity_poly.type
_entity_poly.pdbx_seq_one_letter_code
_entity_poly.pdbx_strand_id
1 'polypeptide(L)'
;IKYEVFLNPDRYSLLYVAHPFIVPGGRFREFYYWDSYWIMKGLLYSEMYSTAKGIMRNFADLIQSGSTRFGFVPNGGRVYYLLRSQPPLLTLMVYDFYLETGDIDFVCEMLPALIDEYTFWKSQRSTMFQDSTLLYQYKVDMKMPRPESYREDVEVARNLTSEEDRYKMWSNIASAAETGWDFSSRWFSHEGVLANRLASIRTQHISPVDLNAFMCLNALLLTKLLEIEGYHSRDQQMKFLSHYEDLKAMVELLHWNESAGVWFDYDLERRTHIDTYYVSNALPLFTRCYDNDTKPRRVYEYMRRVGAFDTSKGIPTSFIESAQQWDSSNVWPPMVHMLIIGFRTSNDQSLVEFARLLAEQWLRSSYNAFEVSKNMFEKYNSASGGLGGGGGEYDVQTGFGWTNGVILDLLAKYGHVASYKEPELSSPIAKLVEPQPLMPAAQTEATTSSPTVPLTAATPLTQATSAGLTLLSSTERPAPEKVVEPIDDTKTGRTEYLLPPEKETELKMVDQEQRDFLAEQLQRKGSVMLSELLDEDDF
;
A
#
# COMPACT_ATOMS: atom_id res chain seq x y z
N ILE A 1 2.21 -13.34 23.79
CA ILE A 1 0.89 -14.01 23.97
C ILE A 1 1.01 -15.06 25.07
N LYS A 2 -0.06 -15.41 25.80
CA LYS A 2 -0.02 -16.49 26.80
C LYS A 2 0.37 -17.81 26.13
N TYR A 3 1.29 -18.56 26.74
CA TYR A 3 1.73 -19.86 26.22
C TYR A 3 0.59 -20.88 26.07
N GLU A 4 -0.50 -20.75 26.82
CA GLU A 4 -1.71 -21.57 26.67
C GLU A 4 -2.33 -21.51 25.27
N VAL A 5 -2.19 -20.38 24.56
CA VAL A 5 -2.67 -20.22 23.18
C VAL A 5 -1.86 -21.07 22.22
N PHE A 6 -0.55 -21.21 22.45
CA PHE A 6 0.32 -22.11 21.68
C PHE A 6 -0.05 -23.57 21.93
N LEU A 7 -0.34 -23.94 23.18
CA LEU A 7 -0.66 -25.32 23.56
C LEU A 7 -2.06 -25.77 23.12
N ASN A 8 -3.03 -24.85 23.06
CA ASN A 8 -4.44 -25.16 22.77
C ASN A 8 -5.04 -24.16 21.74
N PRO A 9 -4.48 -24.07 20.52
CA PRO A 9 -4.88 -23.04 19.56
C PRO A 9 -6.36 -23.14 19.13
N ASP A 10 -6.97 -24.31 19.25
CA ASP A 10 -8.39 -24.57 18.97
C ASP A 10 -9.36 -23.91 19.97
N ARG A 11 -8.88 -23.52 21.16
CA ARG A 11 -9.69 -22.91 22.23
C ARG A 11 -9.65 -21.38 22.22
N TYR A 12 -8.86 -20.78 21.34
CA TYR A 12 -8.66 -19.34 21.29
C TYR A 12 -8.87 -18.84 19.87
N SER A 13 -9.53 -17.69 19.74
CA SER A 13 -9.54 -17.00 18.45
C SER A 13 -8.22 -16.28 18.17
N LEU A 14 -7.40 -16.00 19.18
CA LEU A 14 -6.13 -15.29 19.02
C LEU A 14 -5.06 -16.23 18.43
N LEU A 15 -4.35 -15.77 17.41
CA LEU A 15 -3.22 -16.49 16.82
C LEU A 15 -2.00 -16.35 17.72
N TYR A 16 -1.32 -17.45 18.03
CA TYR A 16 -0.07 -17.39 18.77
C TYR A 16 1.05 -16.79 17.90
N VAL A 17 1.85 -15.91 18.51
CA VAL A 17 3.10 -15.38 17.95
C VAL A 17 4.15 -15.32 19.05
N ALA A 18 5.43 -15.53 18.69
CA ALA A 18 6.51 -15.75 19.64
C ALA A 18 6.99 -14.46 20.31
N HIS A 19 7.01 -13.34 19.57
CA HIS A 19 7.52 -12.07 20.06
C HIS A 19 6.40 -11.15 20.56
N PRO A 20 6.71 -10.20 21.46
CA PRO A 20 5.78 -9.13 21.81
C PRO A 20 5.34 -8.32 20.58
N PHE A 21 4.13 -7.77 20.63
CA PHE A 21 3.62 -6.82 19.64
C PHE A 21 2.84 -5.72 20.34
N ILE A 22 2.60 -4.63 19.62
CA ILE A 22 1.78 -3.52 20.06
C ILE A 22 0.43 -3.61 19.35
N VAL A 23 -0.64 -3.33 20.07
CA VAL A 23 -2.01 -3.27 19.50
C VAL A 23 -2.37 -1.82 19.19
N PRO A 24 -3.33 -1.55 18.29
CA PRO A 24 -3.76 -0.19 18.01
C PRO A 24 -4.31 0.53 19.25
N GLY A 25 -5.22 -0.09 20.00
CA GLY A 25 -5.77 0.49 21.24
C GLY A 25 -7.28 0.27 21.41
N GLY A 26 -7.78 0.50 22.62
CA GLY A 26 -9.21 0.35 22.93
C GLY A 26 -9.74 -1.08 22.76
N ARG A 27 -10.72 -1.27 21.87
CA ARG A 27 -11.34 -2.57 21.58
C ARG A 27 -10.42 -3.53 20.82
N PHE A 28 -9.42 -3.01 20.11
CA PHE A 28 -8.48 -3.79 19.30
C PHE A 28 -7.43 -4.45 20.22
N ARG A 29 -7.50 -5.77 20.34
CA ARG A 29 -6.75 -6.56 21.34
C ARG A 29 -5.79 -7.57 20.70
N GLU A 30 -5.52 -7.38 19.43
CA GLU A 30 -4.63 -8.16 18.58
C GLU A 30 -3.78 -7.19 17.75
N PHE A 31 -2.68 -7.69 17.19
CA PHE A 31 -1.97 -6.92 16.17
C PHE A 31 -2.87 -6.75 14.95
N TYR A 32 -2.67 -5.64 14.24
CA TYR A 32 -3.24 -5.36 12.92
C TYR A 32 -2.11 -5.06 11.96
N TYR A 33 -2.23 -5.54 10.72
CA TYR A 33 -1.09 -5.56 9.80
C TYR A 33 -0.63 -4.15 9.42
N TRP A 34 -1.47 -3.36 8.75
CA TRP A 34 -1.03 -2.06 8.24
C TRP A 34 -0.81 -1.03 9.35
N ASP A 35 -1.58 -1.08 10.46
CA ASP A 35 -1.38 -0.26 11.67
C ASP A 35 0.04 -0.40 12.19
N SER A 36 0.59 -1.62 12.11
CA SER A 36 1.92 -1.93 12.61
C SER A 36 3.02 -1.17 11.89
N TYR A 37 2.79 -0.63 10.69
CA TYR A 37 3.77 0.21 9.99
C TYR A 37 4.07 1.49 10.78
N TRP A 38 3.03 2.24 11.12
CA TRP A 38 3.17 3.49 11.86
C TRP A 38 3.59 3.24 13.30
N ILE A 39 3.07 2.18 13.93
CA ILE A 39 3.57 1.74 15.25
C ILE A 39 5.08 1.48 15.18
N MET A 40 5.55 0.73 14.19
CA MET A 40 6.97 0.43 13.99
C MET A 40 7.78 1.72 13.83
N LYS A 41 7.32 2.69 13.02
CA LYS A 41 7.98 4.00 12.94
C LYS A 41 8.14 4.68 14.31
N GLY A 42 7.07 4.72 15.11
CA GLY A 42 7.13 5.27 16.46
C GLY A 42 8.12 4.52 17.37
N LEU A 43 8.21 3.19 17.23
CA LEU A 43 9.17 2.37 17.97
C LEU A 43 10.63 2.67 17.57
N LEU A 44 10.92 2.93 16.29
CA LEU A 44 12.26 3.32 15.84
C LEU A 44 12.71 4.62 16.49
N TYR A 45 11.86 5.66 16.48
CA TYR A 45 12.16 6.94 17.15
C TYR A 45 12.24 6.83 18.68
N SER A 46 11.73 5.75 19.25
CA SER A 46 11.81 5.45 20.68
C SER A 46 12.95 4.48 21.01
N GLU A 47 13.83 4.19 20.04
CA GLU A 47 14.96 3.24 20.15
C GLU A 47 14.54 1.81 20.56
N MET A 48 13.27 1.45 20.33
CA MET A 48 12.69 0.15 20.67
C MET A 48 12.93 -0.90 19.58
N TYR A 49 14.16 -0.95 19.06
CA TYR A 49 14.54 -1.79 17.90
C TYR A 49 14.24 -3.28 18.09
N SER A 50 14.45 -3.82 19.30
CA SER A 50 14.13 -5.22 19.60
C SER A 50 12.65 -5.54 19.48
N THR A 51 11.78 -4.58 19.84
CA THR A 51 10.32 -4.73 19.71
C THR A 51 9.91 -4.64 18.24
N ALA A 52 10.47 -3.68 17.50
CA ALA A 52 10.23 -3.54 16.06
C ALA A 52 10.62 -4.81 15.29
N LYS A 53 11.82 -5.37 15.53
CA LYS A 53 12.23 -6.66 14.98
C LYS A 53 11.28 -7.80 15.36
N GLY A 54 10.85 -7.85 16.62
CA GLY A 54 9.92 -8.87 17.10
C GLY A 54 8.58 -8.87 16.35
N ILE A 55 8.02 -7.68 16.09
CA ILE A 55 6.78 -7.53 15.31
C ILE A 55 6.97 -8.04 13.88
N MET A 56 8.05 -7.65 13.21
CA MET A 56 8.32 -8.10 11.84
C MET A 56 8.59 -9.61 11.76
N ARG A 57 9.29 -10.19 12.74
CA ARG A 57 9.47 -11.66 12.85
C ARG A 57 8.15 -12.39 13.03
N ASN A 58 7.27 -11.87 13.88
CA ASN A 58 5.92 -12.44 14.02
C ASN A 58 5.17 -12.46 12.68
N PHE A 59 5.31 -11.41 11.85
CA PHE A 59 4.72 -11.40 10.52
C PHE A 59 5.38 -12.39 9.56
N ALA A 60 6.72 -12.47 9.55
CA ALA A 60 7.44 -13.48 8.77
C ALA A 60 7.04 -14.92 9.12
N ASP A 61 6.87 -15.21 10.40
CA ASP A 61 6.44 -16.52 10.91
C ASP A 61 5.04 -16.91 10.42
N LEU A 62 4.14 -15.95 10.24
CA LEU A 62 2.79 -16.17 9.70
C LEU A 62 2.80 -16.42 8.19
N ILE A 63 3.81 -15.90 7.48
CA ILE A 63 3.95 -16.01 6.02
C ILE A 63 4.60 -17.33 5.58
N GLN A 64 5.85 -17.60 6.00
CA GLN A 64 6.71 -18.69 5.46
C GLN A 64 6.09 -20.08 5.68
N SER A 65 6.57 -21.22 5.14
CA SER A 65 5.94 -22.59 5.08
C SER A 65 6.13 -23.65 6.24
N GLY A 66 5.06 -24.27 6.77
CA GLY A 66 5.05 -25.12 7.98
C GLY A 66 3.66 -25.22 8.66
N SER A 67 3.51 -25.97 9.76
CA SER A 67 2.19 -26.37 10.34
C SER A 67 1.30 -25.24 10.89
N THR A 68 1.75 -23.98 10.86
CA THR A 68 1.08 -22.81 11.46
C THR A 68 0.92 -21.63 10.49
N ARG A 69 1.03 -21.87 9.17
CA ARG A 69 1.43 -20.85 8.20
C ARG A 69 0.38 -20.57 7.12
N PHE A 70 0.22 -19.30 6.76
CA PHE A 70 -0.92 -18.79 5.96
C PHE A 70 -0.53 -18.24 4.59
N GLY A 71 0.75 -17.97 4.35
CA GLY A 71 1.26 -17.41 3.08
C GLY A 71 1.15 -15.89 2.96
N PHE A 72 0.58 -15.22 3.97
CA PHE A 72 0.40 -13.77 4.02
C PHE A 72 0.27 -13.31 5.47
N VAL A 73 0.40 -12.01 5.72
CA VAL A 73 0.06 -11.43 7.02
C VAL A 73 -1.45 -11.23 7.11
N PRO A 74 -2.17 -11.90 8.04
CA PRO A 74 -3.61 -11.70 8.21
C PRO A 74 -3.93 -10.26 8.63
N ASN A 75 -5.15 -9.80 8.34
CA ASN A 75 -5.66 -8.48 8.75
C ASN A 75 -5.31 -8.15 10.21
N GLY A 76 -5.54 -9.13 11.10
CA GLY A 76 -5.04 -9.09 12.47
C GLY A 76 -4.85 -10.48 13.05
N GLY A 77 -4.39 -10.53 14.30
CA GLY A 77 -3.97 -11.77 14.99
C GLY A 77 -5.10 -12.69 15.43
N ARG A 78 -6.12 -12.94 14.60
CA ARG A 78 -7.26 -13.81 14.93
C ARG A 78 -7.59 -14.82 13.83
N VAL A 79 -8.10 -15.99 14.22
CA VAL A 79 -8.48 -17.08 13.30
C VAL A 79 -9.51 -16.65 12.25
N TYR A 80 -10.42 -15.72 12.57
CA TYR A 80 -11.43 -15.21 11.63
C TYR A 80 -10.87 -14.19 10.62
N TYR A 81 -9.59 -13.81 10.76
CA TYR A 81 -8.86 -13.00 9.78
C TYR A 81 -8.05 -13.84 8.78
N LEU A 82 -8.01 -15.18 8.91
CA LEU A 82 -7.19 -16.05 8.07
C LEU A 82 -7.65 -16.20 6.60
N LEU A 83 -8.68 -15.45 6.19
CA LEU A 83 -9.11 -15.36 4.78
C LEU A 83 -8.71 -14.04 4.12
N ARG A 84 -8.23 -13.06 4.88
CA ARG A 84 -7.96 -11.70 4.39
C ARG A 84 -6.74 -11.06 5.04
N SER A 85 -6.00 -10.31 4.24
CA SER A 85 -4.85 -9.53 4.68
C SER A 85 -5.25 -8.08 5.01
N GLN A 86 -4.32 -7.16 4.82
CA GLN A 86 -4.46 -5.70 4.88
C GLN A 86 -3.40 -5.07 3.95
N PRO A 87 -3.38 -3.74 3.72
CA PRO A 87 -2.39 -3.11 2.85
C PRO A 87 -0.94 -3.57 3.14
N PRO A 88 -0.20 -4.10 2.13
CA PRO A 88 1.02 -4.85 2.37
C PRO A 88 2.23 -3.94 2.59
N LEU A 89 2.53 -3.67 3.86
CA LEU A 89 3.59 -2.74 4.27
C LEU A 89 4.80 -3.42 4.92
N LEU A 90 4.85 -4.76 5.03
CA LEU A 90 5.96 -5.46 5.69
C LEU A 90 7.32 -5.18 5.01
N THR A 91 7.38 -5.17 3.68
CA THR A 91 8.62 -4.86 2.94
C THR A 91 9.12 -3.45 3.26
N LEU A 92 8.21 -2.47 3.37
CA LEU A 92 8.53 -1.12 3.78
C LEU A 92 8.96 -1.05 5.24
N MET A 93 8.36 -1.85 6.14
CA MET A 93 8.80 -1.92 7.53
C MET A 93 10.26 -2.40 7.64
N VAL A 94 10.61 -3.47 6.91
CA VAL A 94 11.98 -4.02 6.90
C VAL A 94 12.97 -3.04 6.30
N TYR A 95 12.60 -2.38 5.19
CA TYR A 95 13.46 -1.38 4.56
C TYR A 95 13.70 -0.16 5.46
N ASP A 96 12.66 0.39 6.09
CA ASP A 96 12.79 1.50 7.04
C ASP A 96 13.65 1.10 8.26
N PHE A 97 13.50 -0.12 8.76
CA PHE A 97 14.34 -0.65 9.84
C PHE A 97 15.81 -0.71 9.40
N TYR A 98 16.10 -1.21 8.20
CA TYR A 98 17.45 -1.25 7.66
C TYR A 98 18.06 0.14 7.50
N LEU A 99 17.31 1.13 7.00
CA LEU A 99 17.81 2.50 6.87
C LEU A 99 18.23 3.10 8.22
N GLU A 100 17.53 2.74 9.28
CA GLU A 100 17.80 3.23 10.63
C GLU A 100 18.99 2.50 11.29
N THR A 101 19.14 1.19 11.08
CA THR A 101 20.09 0.38 11.87
C THR A 101 21.27 -0.19 11.07
N GLY A 102 21.20 -0.22 9.74
CA GLY A 102 22.18 -0.87 8.87
C GLY A 102 22.25 -2.40 9.03
N ASP A 103 21.20 -3.04 9.56
CA ASP A 103 21.25 -4.46 9.94
C ASP A 103 20.96 -5.39 8.75
N ILE A 104 22.04 -5.75 8.05
CA ILE A 104 22.00 -6.61 6.86
C ILE A 104 21.55 -8.04 7.22
N ASP A 105 21.98 -8.58 8.35
CA ASP A 105 21.61 -9.94 8.78
C ASP A 105 20.09 -10.07 8.94
N PHE A 106 19.45 -9.03 9.49
CA PHE A 106 18.00 -8.99 9.62
C PHE A 106 17.28 -8.86 8.26
N VAL A 107 17.86 -8.13 7.30
CA VAL A 107 17.35 -8.09 5.92
C VAL A 107 17.38 -9.50 5.32
N CYS A 108 18.50 -10.21 5.42
CA CYS A 108 18.67 -11.58 4.93
C CYS A 108 17.67 -12.55 5.60
N GLU A 109 17.42 -12.39 6.91
CA GLU A 109 16.45 -13.18 7.66
C GLU A 109 15.01 -12.99 7.12
N MET A 110 14.63 -11.75 6.84
CA MET A 110 13.26 -11.38 6.46
C MET A 110 12.95 -11.63 4.97
N LEU A 111 13.95 -11.54 4.10
CA LEU A 111 13.80 -11.58 2.64
C LEU A 111 12.90 -12.72 2.12
N PRO A 112 13.05 -13.98 2.57
CA PRO A 112 12.22 -15.06 2.05
C PRO A 112 10.73 -14.85 2.39
N ALA A 113 10.41 -14.30 3.56
CA ALA A 113 9.01 -13.99 3.92
C ALA A 113 8.44 -12.87 3.04
N LEU A 114 9.23 -11.84 2.74
CA LEU A 114 8.79 -10.73 1.88
C LEU A 114 8.47 -11.21 0.47
N ILE A 115 9.30 -12.11 -0.07
CA ILE A 115 9.10 -12.73 -1.39
C ILE A 115 7.86 -13.63 -1.41
N ASP A 116 7.66 -14.42 -0.35
CA ASP A 116 6.48 -15.28 -0.20
C ASP A 116 5.19 -14.45 -0.12
N GLU A 117 5.17 -13.37 0.65
CA GLU A 117 4.01 -12.48 0.74
C GLU A 117 3.74 -11.79 -0.60
N TYR A 118 4.77 -11.29 -1.29
CA TYR A 118 4.61 -10.73 -2.63
C TYR A 118 4.00 -11.75 -3.61
N THR A 119 4.41 -13.02 -3.49
CA THR A 119 3.87 -14.12 -4.29
C THR A 119 2.41 -14.40 -3.97
N PHE A 120 2.00 -14.31 -2.70
CA PHE A 120 0.59 -14.35 -2.32
C PHE A 120 -0.21 -13.24 -3.02
N TRP A 121 0.22 -11.98 -2.94
CA TRP A 121 -0.50 -10.88 -3.59
C TRP A 121 -0.58 -11.07 -5.10
N LYS A 122 0.53 -11.47 -5.73
CA LYS A 122 0.57 -11.76 -7.16
C LYS A 122 -0.36 -12.90 -7.56
N SER A 123 -0.50 -13.95 -6.75
CA SER A 123 -1.30 -15.14 -7.12
C SER A 123 -2.76 -15.05 -6.70
N GLN A 124 -3.05 -14.43 -5.56
CA GLN A 124 -4.36 -14.45 -4.92
C GLN A 124 -5.12 -13.12 -5.01
N ARG A 125 -4.43 -12.02 -5.33
CA ARG A 125 -4.99 -10.65 -5.32
C ARG A 125 -4.69 -9.87 -6.60
N SER A 126 -4.38 -10.58 -7.69
CA SER A 126 -4.18 -9.98 -9.00
C SER A 126 -5.09 -10.58 -10.07
N THR A 127 -5.28 -9.85 -11.15
CA THR A 127 -5.90 -10.31 -12.39
C THR A 127 -5.12 -9.79 -13.59
N MET A 128 -5.15 -10.52 -14.70
CA MET A 128 -4.62 -9.99 -15.96
C MET A 128 -5.55 -8.90 -16.48
N PHE A 129 -4.99 -7.74 -16.80
CA PHE A 129 -5.67 -6.68 -17.52
C PHE A 129 -5.22 -6.71 -18.98
N GLN A 130 -6.18 -6.84 -19.90
CA GLN A 130 -5.94 -6.91 -21.35
C GLN A 130 -4.81 -7.88 -21.75
N ASP A 131 -4.72 -9.02 -21.06
CA ASP A 131 -3.74 -10.09 -21.28
C ASP A 131 -2.26 -9.66 -21.30
N SER A 132 -1.93 -8.48 -20.78
CA SER A 132 -0.60 -7.87 -20.91
C SER A 132 0.03 -7.47 -19.58
N THR A 133 -0.75 -6.98 -18.61
CA THR A 133 -0.19 -6.53 -17.32
C THR A 133 -1.05 -6.98 -16.15
N LEU A 134 -0.40 -7.22 -15.01
CA LEU A 134 -1.08 -7.55 -13.76
C LEU A 134 -1.65 -6.30 -13.12
N LEU A 135 -2.88 -6.45 -12.65
CA LEU A 135 -3.61 -5.46 -11.88
C LEU A 135 -4.01 -6.06 -10.54
N TYR A 136 -3.82 -5.33 -9.46
CA TYR A 136 -4.17 -5.80 -8.13
C TYR A 136 -5.56 -5.33 -7.68
N GLN A 137 -6.22 -6.17 -6.89
CA GLN A 137 -7.50 -5.89 -6.26
C GLN A 137 -7.62 -6.61 -4.92
N TYR A 138 -8.26 -5.97 -3.95
CA TYR A 138 -8.69 -6.67 -2.73
C TYR A 138 -9.83 -7.62 -3.09
N LYS A 139 -9.63 -8.91 -2.81
CA LYS A 139 -10.53 -9.97 -3.29
C LYS A 139 -10.52 -11.15 -2.34
N VAL A 140 -11.41 -11.08 -1.36
CA VAL A 140 -11.62 -12.13 -0.35
C VAL A 140 -12.82 -12.98 -0.74
N ASP A 141 -12.63 -14.29 -0.79
CA ASP A 141 -13.73 -15.24 -0.98
C ASP A 141 -14.33 -15.61 0.38
N MET A 142 -15.53 -15.08 0.67
CA MET A 142 -16.22 -15.26 1.94
C MET A 142 -17.65 -15.77 1.71
N LYS A 143 -17.95 -16.94 2.27
CA LYS A 143 -19.27 -17.60 2.16
C LYS A 143 -20.13 -17.46 3.42
N MET A 144 -19.70 -16.66 4.38
CA MET A 144 -20.42 -16.47 5.65
C MET A 144 -20.24 -15.05 6.16
N PRO A 145 -21.15 -14.55 7.02
CA PRO A 145 -20.95 -13.30 7.73
C PRO A 145 -19.63 -13.30 8.51
N ARG A 146 -18.94 -12.15 8.58
CA ARG A 146 -17.72 -12.00 9.39
C ARG A 146 -18.02 -12.35 10.85
N PRO A 147 -17.26 -13.24 11.50
CA PRO A 147 -17.52 -13.60 12.90
C PRO A 147 -17.48 -12.41 13.87
N GLU A 148 -16.64 -11.40 13.62
CA GLU A 148 -16.50 -10.22 14.48
C GLU A 148 -17.60 -9.16 14.31
N SER A 149 -18.36 -9.22 13.21
CA SER A 149 -19.50 -8.33 12.88
C SER A 149 -20.68 -9.15 12.33
N TYR A 150 -20.95 -10.31 12.93
CA TYR A 150 -21.86 -11.33 12.36
C TYR A 150 -23.28 -10.78 12.17
N ARG A 151 -23.78 -10.05 13.17
CA ARG A 151 -25.15 -9.52 13.15
C ARG A 151 -25.29 -8.47 12.06
N GLU A 152 -24.35 -7.55 11.97
CA GLU A 152 -24.30 -6.45 11.02
C GLU A 152 -24.29 -7.00 9.58
N ASP A 153 -23.43 -7.98 9.29
CA ASP A 153 -23.33 -8.62 7.97
C ASP A 153 -24.58 -9.43 7.59
N VAL A 154 -25.26 -10.05 8.56
CA VAL A 154 -26.56 -10.71 8.35
C VAL A 154 -27.66 -9.70 8.06
N GLU A 155 -27.68 -8.57 8.77
CA GLU A 155 -28.68 -7.51 8.59
C GLU A 155 -28.56 -6.86 7.20
N VAL A 156 -27.35 -6.59 6.72
CA VAL A 156 -27.10 -6.05 5.36
C VAL A 156 -27.57 -7.02 4.28
N ALA A 157 -27.33 -8.32 4.46
CA ALA A 157 -27.70 -9.35 3.49
C ALA A 157 -29.16 -9.84 3.62
N ARG A 158 -29.93 -9.33 4.60
CA ARG A 158 -31.25 -9.88 4.99
C ARG A 158 -32.28 -9.96 3.86
N ASN A 159 -32.26 -8.97 2.97
CA ASN A 159 -33.23 -8.87 1.87
C ASN A 159 -32.78 -9.62 0.60
N LEU A 160 -31.59 -10.22 0.59
CA LEU A 160 -31.08 -10.99 -0.53
C LEU A 160 -31.66 -12.41 -0.51
N THR A 161 -32.39 -12.76 -1.56
CA THR A 161 -33.09 -14.04 -1.65
C THR A 161 -32.17 -15.19 -2.08
N SER A 162 -31.25 -14.93 -3.00
CA SER A 162 -30.32 -15.96 -3.50
C SER A 162 -29.11 -16.14 -2.58
N GLU A 163 -28.61 -17.37 -2.49
CA GLU A 163 -27.39 -17.69 -1.75
C GLU A 163 -26.15 -17.08 -2.40
N GLU A 164 -26.12 -17.05 -3.72
CA GLU A 164 -25.03 -16.46 -4.49
C GLU A 164 -24.90 -14.94 -4.23
N ASP A 165 -26.01 -14.21 -4.16
CA ASP A 165 -25.99 -12.78 -3.86
C ASP A 165 -25.53 -12.52 -2.42
N ARG A 166 -25.89 -13.39 -1.48
CA ARG A 166 -25.38 -13.30 -0.09
C ARG A 166 -23.87 -13.56 -0.05
N TYR A 167 -23.37 -14.54 -0.78
CA TYR A 167 -21.93 -14.82 -0.87
C TYR A 167 -21.16 -13.66 -1.51
N LYS A 168 -21.69 -13.07 -2.59
CA LYS A 168 -21.11 -11.86 -3.20
C LYS A 168 -21.10 -10.70 -2.21
N MET A 169 -22.19 -10.48 -1.47
CA MET A 169 -22.28 -9.43 -0.45
C MET A 169 -21.20 -9.62 0.63
N TRP A 170 -21.12 -10.80 1.24
CA TRP A 170 -20.13 -11.09 2.29
C TRP A 170 -18.69 -11.04 1.79
N SER A 171 -18.43 -11.46 0.54
CA SER A 171 -17.11 -11.35 -0.09
C SER A 171 -16.70 -9.90 -0.32
N ASN A 172 -17.61 -9.03 -0.78
CA ASN A 172 -17.34 -7.61 -0.94
C ASN A 172 -17.12 -6.89 0.41
N ILE A 173 -17.90 -7.26 1.43
CA ILE A 173 -17.71 -6.78 2.81
C ILE A 173 -16.34 -7.20 3.36
N ALA A 174 -15.98 -8.49 3.25
CA ALA A 174 -14.70 -8.99 3.71
C ALA A 174 -13.52 -8.38 2.93
N SER A 175 -13.70 -8.14 1.63
CA SER A 175 -12.70 -7.44 0.80
C SER A 175 -12.56 -5.98 1.20
N ALA A 176 -13.62 -5.31 1.63
CA ALA A 176 -13.52 -3.94 2.15
C ALA A 176 -12.72 -3.89 3.46
N ALA A 177 -12.91 -4.87 4.35
CA ALA A 177 -12.06 -5.00 5.54
C ALA A 177 -10.58 -5.28 5.19
N GLU A 178 -10.30 -6.00 4.10
CA GLU A 178 -8.94 -6.21 3.58
C GLU A 178 -8.29 -4.90 3.10
N THR A 179 -9.08 -3.90 2.69
CA THR A 179 -8.53 -2.61 2.25
C THR A 179 -8.03 -1.73 3.40
N GLY A 180 -8.42 -2.04 4.64
CA GLY A 180 -8.30 -1.15 5.80
C GLY A 180 -9.38 -0.05 5.87
N TRP A 181 -10.21 0.09 4.82
CA TRP A 181 -11.28 1.09 4.69
C TRP A 181 -12.67 0.47 4.84
N ASP A 182 -12.96 -0.19 5.97
CA ASP A 182 -14.27 -0.75 6.32
C ASP A 182 -15.09 0.21 7.21
N PHE A 183 -16.05 0.98 6.70
CA PHE A 183 -16.39 1.11 5.28
C PHE A 183 -16.27 2.55 4.80
N SER A 184 -16.37 2.69 3.48
CA SER A 184 -16.31 3.94 2.72
C SER A 184 -17.25 3.85 1.52
N SER A 185 -17.83 4.98 1.12
CA SER A 185 -18.53 5.10 -0.16
C SER A 185 -17.63 4.78 -1.36
N ARG A 186 -16.31 4.79 -1.18
CA ARG A 186 -15.30 4.37 -2.18
C ARG A 186 -15.61 2.99 -2.76
N TRP A 187 -16.20 2.11 -1.95
CA TRP A 187 -16.49 0.73 -2.34
C TRP A 187 -17.94 0.51 -2.78
N PHE A 188 -18.77 1.54 -2.77
CA PHE A 188 -20.21 1.45 -3.02
C PHE A 188 -20.54 1.88 -4.46
N SER A 189 -21.73 1.55 -4.94
CA SER A 189 -22.23 2.17 -6.17
C SER A 189 -22.44 3.66 -5.92
N HIS A 190 -22.03 4.53 -6.85
CA HIS A 190 -22.38 5.95 -6.86
C HIS A 190 -23.69 6.22 -7.62
N GLU A 191 -24.28 5.19 -8.22
CA GLU A 191 -25.49 5.27 -9.01
C GLU A 191 -26.61 4.37 -8.47
N GLY A 192 -27.85 4.69 -8.86
CA GLY A 192 -29.04 3.92 -8.52
C GLY A 192 -29.62 4.23 -7.13
N VAL A 193 -30.66 3.49 -6.76
CA VAL A 193 -31.45 3.74 -5.53
C VAL A 193 -30.63 3.51 -4.24
N LEU A 194 -29.59 2.68 -4.32
CA LEU A 194 -28.70 2.35 -3.21
C LEU A 194 -27.35 3.07 -3.29
N ALA A 195 -27.27 4.15 -4.07
CA ALA A 195 -26.05 4.94 -4.21
C ALA A 195 -25.49 5.37 -2.84
N ASN A 196 -24.18 5.24 -2.65
CA ASN A 196 -23.43 5.59 -1.44
C ASN A 196 -23.92 4.87 -0.17
N ARG A 197 -24.57 3.70 -0.30
CA ARG A 197 -25.00 2.87 0.83
C ARG A 197 -24.28 1.52 0.83
N LEU A 198 -24.01 0.99 2.02
CA LEU A 198 -23.34 -0.30 2.21
C LEU A 198 -24.02 -1.46 1.46
N ALA A 199 -25.35 -1.41 1.29
CA ALA A 199 -26.08 -2.41 0.52
C ALA A 199 -25.73 -2.45 -0.99
N SER A 200 -24.95 -1.49 -1.51
CA SER A 200 -24.43 -1.49 -2.88
C SER A 200 -22.91 -1.72 -2.96
N ILE A 201 -22.31 -2.25 -1.88
CA ILE A 201 -20.88 -2.56 -1.83
C ILE A 201 -20.46 -3.53 -2.93
N ARG A 202 -19.35 -3.20 -3.59
CA ARG A 202 -18.82 -3.86 -4.80
C ARG A 202 -17.30 -3.85 -4.86
N THR A 203 -16.63 -3.88 -3.70
CA THR A 203 -15.17 -3.82 -3.54
C THR A 203 -14.38 -4.69 -4.51
N GLN A 204 -14.82 -5.93 -4.76
CA GLN A 204 -14.12 -6.88 -5.65
C GLN A 204 -14.14 -6.48 -7.14
N HIS A 205 -14.96 -5.49 -7.50
CA HIS A 205 -15.05 -4.93 -8.85
C HIS A 205 -14.22 -3.66 -9.03
N ILE A 206 -13.50 -3.25 -8.00
CA ILE A 206 -12.70 -2.03 -8.00
C ILE A 206 -11.24 -2.44 -7.91
N SER A 207 -10.44 -2.01 -8.88
CA SER A 207 -9.00 -1.99 -8.69
C SER A 207 -8.61 -0.66 -8.06
N PRO A 208 -8.06 -0.67 -6.84
CA PRO A 208 -7.83 0.55 -6.12
C PRO A 208 -6.40 1.05 -6.33
N VAL A 209 -6.24 2.36 -6.50
CA VAL A 209 -4.95 2.97 -6.83
C VAL A 209 -3.90 2.74 -5.73
N ASP A 210 -4.33 2.72 -4.48
CA ASP A 210 -3.46 2.55 -3.31
C ASP A 210 -2.83 1.16 -3.25
N LEU A 211 -3.58 0.08 -3.46
CA LEU A 211 -3.01 -1.28 -3.49
C LEU A 211 -1.97 -1.41 -4.61
N ASN A 212 -2.29 -0.91 -5.80
CA ASN A 212 -1.36 -0.97 -6.93
C ASN A 212 -0.10 -0.13 -6.68
N ALA A 213 -0.25 1.03 -6.04
CA ALA A 213 0.87 1.84 -5.58
C ALA A 213 1.73 1.11 -4.53
N PHE A 214 1.13 0.40 -3.56
CA PHE A 214 1.87 -0.39 -2.58
C PHE A 214 2.60 -1.58 -3.20
N MET A 215 1.97 -2.29 -4.15
CA MET A 215 2.63 -3.39 -4.85
C MET A 215 3.80 -2.92 -5.70
N CYS A 216 3.67 -1.76 -6.33
CA CYS A 216 4.75 -1.08 -7.04
C CYS A 216 5.91 -0.74 -6.08
N LEU A 217 5.62 -0.14 -4.92
CA LEU A 217 6.65 0.11 -3.90
C LEU A 217 7.32 -1.17 -3.43
N ASN A 218 6.55 -2.23 -3.15
CA ASN A 218 7.08 -3.50 -2.69
C ASN A 218 8.02 -4.14 -3.71
N ALA A 219 7.70 -4.05 -5.01
CA ALA A 219 8.60 -4.52 -6.07
C ALA A 219 9.93 -3.75 -6.06
N LEU A 220 9.89 -2.42 -5.96
CA LEU A 220 11.08 -1.58 -5.88
C LEU A 220 11.92 -1.88 -4.62
N LEU A 221 11.27 -2.00 -3.46
CA LEU A 221 11.98 -2.27 -2.21
C LEU A 221 12.57 -3.67 -2.17
N LEU A 222 11.90 -4.68 -2.74
CA LEU A 222 12.48 -6.02 -2.89
C LEU A 222 13.73 -5.99 -3.76
N THR A 223 13.73 -5.24 -4.86
CA THR A 223 14.94 -5.01 -5.66
C THR A 223 16.08 -4.44 -4.81
N LYS A 224 15.80 -3.42 -3.99
CA LYS A 224 16.82 -2.80 -3.12
C LYS A 224 17.30 -3.74 -2.01
N LEU A 225 16.40 -4.49 -1.38
CA LEU A 225 16.76 -5.42 -0.31
C LEU A 225 17.57 -6.61 -0.84
N LEU A 226 17.27 -7.12 -2.04
CA LEU A 226 18.08 -8.13 -2.73
C LEU A 226 19.46 -7.59 -3.12
N GLU A 227 19.57 -6.30 -3.43
CA GLU A 227 20.87 -5.65 -3.67
C GLU A 227 21.70 -5.56 -2.38
N ILE A 228 21.05 -5.22 -1.26
CA ILE A 228 21.68 -5.17 0.08
C ILE A 228 22.17 -6.56 0.52
N GLU A 229 21.40 -7.62 0.25
CA GLU A 229 21.79 -9.01 0.52
C GLU A 229 23.07 -9.43 -0.26
N GLY A 230 23.21 -8.95 -1.51
CA GLY A 230 24.42 -9.08 -2.32
C GLY A 230 24.29 -9.97 -3.58
N TYR A 231 25.44 -10.36 -4.15
CA TYR A 231 25.56 -10.85 -5.53
C TYR A 231 24.76 -12.12 -5.90
N HIS A 232 24.37 -12.95 -4.93
CA HIS A 232 23.66 -14.21 -5.20
C HIS A 232 22.22 -14.04 -5.70
N SER A 233 21.71 -12.80 -5.65
CA SER A 233 20.29 -12.49 -5.90
C SER A 233 20.03 -11.65 -7.16
N ARG A 234 21.01 -11.47 -8.04
CA ARG A 234 20.90 -10.58 -9.23
C ARG A 234 19.75 -10.94 -10.17
N ASP A 235 19.51 -12.23 -10.42
CA ASP A 235 18.40 -12.65 -11.29
C ASP A 235 17.03 -12.33 -10.67
N GLN A 236 16.90 -12.46 -9.35
CA GLN A 236 15.67 -12.09 -8.65
C GLN A 236 15.50 -10.57 -8.60
N GLN A 237 16.58 -9.84 -8.33
CA GLN A 237 16.63 -8.37 -8.33
C GLN A 237 16.09 -7.83 -9.67
N MET A 238 16.59 -8.35 -10.80
CA MET A 238 16.15 -7.93 -12.14
C MET A 238 14.69 -8.27 -12.43
N LYS A 239 14.17 -9.39 -11.90
CA LYS A 239 12.74 -9.74 -12.04
C LYS A 239 11.85 -8.77 -11.29
N PHE A 240 12.20 -8.40 -10.06
CA PHE A 240 11.45 -7.41 -9.30
C PHE A 240 11.55 -6.02 -9.91
N LEU A 241 12.72 -5.64 -10.43
CA LEU A 241 12.91 -4.36 -11.11
C LEU A 241 12.06 -4.28 -12.38
N SER A 242 12.06 -5.32 -13.21
CA SER A 242 11.19 -5.39 -14.40
C SER A 242 9.72 -5.29 -14.01
N HIS A 243 9.29 -5.99 -12.95
CA HIS A 243 7.91 -5.94 -12.50
C HIS A 243 7.55 -4.56 -11.92
N TYR A 244 8.46 -3.88 -11.24
CA TYR A 244 8.27 -2.50 -10.79
C TYR A 244 7.97 -1.57 -11.98
N GLU A 245 8.74 -1.66 -13.06
CA GLU A 245 8.50 -0.88 -14.28
C GLU A 245 7.14 -1.21 -14.92
N ASP A 246 6.77 -2.49 -14.99
CA ASP A 246 5.45 -2.90 -15.50
C ASP A 246 4.30 -2.33 -14.65
N LEU A 247 4.43 -2.33 -13.31
CA LEU A 247 3.41 -1.80 -12.40
C LEU A 247 3.31 -0.29 -12.46
N LYS A 248 4.44 0.42 -12.58
CA LYS A 248 4.46 1.88 -12.76
C LYS A 248 3.78 2.27 -14.07
N ALA A 249 4.04 1.56 -15.16
CA ALA A 249 3.37 1.75 -16.44
C ALA A 249 1.86 1.46 -16.34
N MET A 250 1.45 0.43 -15.59
CA MET A 250 0.05 0.12 -15.37
C MET A 250 -0.66 1.17 -14.51
N VAL A 251 -0.02 1.67 -13.44
CA VAL A 251 -0.57 2.75 -12.61
C VAL A 251 -0.78 4.01 -13.45
N GLU A 252 0.15 4.31 -14.36
CA GLU A 252 -0.01 5.40 -15.32
C GLU A 252 -1.17 5.12 -16.30
N LEU A 253 -1.24 3.94 -16.89
CA LEU A 253 -2.24 3.62 -17.91
C LEU A 253 -3.66 3.60 -17.35
N LEU A 254 -3.86 2.99 -16.19
CA LEU A 254 -5.19 2.64 -15.70
C LEU A 254 -5.75 3.60 -14.66
N HIS A 255 -4.88 4.20 -13.86
CA HIS A 255 -5.31 5.03 -12.74
C HIS A 255 -5.12 6.52 -13.02
N TRP A 256 -4.14 6.93 -13.84
CA TRP A 256 -3.89 8.35 -14.10
C TRP A 256 -4.96 8.96 -15.01
N ASN A 257 -5.57 10.05 -14.53
CA ASN A 257 -6.48 10.85 -15.33
C ASN A 257 -5.82 12.16 -15.75
N GLU A 258 -5.52 12.27 -17.05
CA GLU A 258 -4.82 13.42 -17.61
C GLU A 258 -5.61 14.74 -17.45
N SER A 259 -6.93 14.72 -17.63
CA SER A 259 -7.73 15.95 -17.48
C SER A 259 -7.87 16.39 -16.03
N ALA A 260 -8.01 15.46 -15.10
CA ALA A 260 -8.13 15.76 -13.69
C ALA A 260 -6.78 16.16 -13.06
N GLY A 261 -5.68 15.53 -13.51
CA GLY A 261 -4.34 15.69 -12.95
C GLY A 261 -4.10 14.88 -11.67
N VAL A 262 -4.77 13.72 -11.53
CA VAL A 262 -4.71 12.87 -10.34
C VAL A 262 -4.96 11.41 -10.73
N TRP A 263 -4.67 10.47 -9.83
CA TRP A 263 -5.04 9.07 -10.00
C TRP A 263 -6.40 8.73 -9.38
N PHE A 264 -7.20 7.94 -10.08
CA PHE A 264 -8.48 7.41 -9.58
C PHE A 264 -8.43 5.90 -9.44
N ASP A 265 -9.32 5.36 -8.60
CA ASP A 265 -9.62 3.94 -8.67
C ASP A 265 -10.28 3.60 -10.01
N TYR A 266 -10.14 2.34 -10.45
CA TYR A 266 -10.69 1.89 -11.72
C TYR A 266 -11.79 0.84 -11.48
N ASP A 267 -12.98 1.08 -12.04
CA ASP A 267 -14.07 0.12 -12.02
C ASP A 267 -13.86 -0.93 -13.12
N LEU A 268 -13.61 -2.17 -12.73
CA LEU A 268 -13.29 -3.27 -13.64
C LEU A 268 -14.48 -3.74 -14.47
N GLU A 269 -15.68 -3.60 -13.94
CA GLU A 269 -16.91 -3.99 -14.63
C GLU A 269 -17.33 -2.90 -15.63
N ARG A 270 -17.33 -1.65 -15.18
CA ARG A 270 -17.74 -0.50 -16.00
C ARG A 270 -16.62 0.01 -16.93
N ARG A 271 -15.38 -0.39 -16.68
CA ARG A 271 -14.18 0.00 -17.43
C ARG A 271 -13.97 1.51 -17.49
N THR A 272 -14.13 2.17 -16.35
CA THR A 272 -14.02 3.63 -16.21
C THR A 272 -13.35 4.01 -14.89
N HIS A 273 -12.79 5.20 -14.82
CA HIS A 273 -12.38 5.81 -13.56
C HIS A 273 -13.58 6.04 -12.64
N ILE A 274 -13.38 5.81 -11.34
CA ILE A 274 -14.24 6.32 -10.27
C ILE A 274 -13.73 7.74 -9.96
N ASP A 275 -14.28 8.73 -10.65
CA ASP A 275 -13.81 10.13 -10.68
C ASP A 275 -14.23 10.96 -9.45
N THR A 276 -14.35 10.30 -8.30
CA THR A 276 -14.69 10.91 -7.01
C THR A 276 -13.43 11.16 -6.20
N TYR A 277 -13.38 12.29 -5.50
CA TYR A 277 -12.30 12.60 -4.57
C TYR A 277 -12.28 11.61 -3.40
N TYR A 278 -11.14 10.93 -3.27
CA TYR A 278 -10.69 10.28 -2.05
C TYR A 278 -9.24 10.68 -1.81
N VAL A 279 -8.83 10.82 -0.55
CA VAL A 279 -7.43 11.14 -0.22
C VAL A 279 -6.44 10.09 -0.75
N SER A 280 -6.90 8.86 -1.00
CA SER A 280 -6.12 7.80 -1.68
C SER A 280 -5.73 8.13 -3.13
N ASN A 281 -6.40 9.08 -3.79
CA ASN A 281 -6.04 9.53 -5.15
C ASN A 281 -4.60 10.07 -5.23
N ALA A 282 -4.04 10.52 -4.10
CA ALA A 282 -2.68 11.04 -4.00
C ALA A 282 -1.65 9.99 -3.52
N LEU A 283 -2.06 8.76 -3.18
CA LEU A 283 -1.15 7.75 -2.62
C LEU A 283 0.03 7.34 -3.51
N PRO A 284 -0.05 7.37 -4.86
CA PRO A 284 1.13 7.16 -5.70
C PRO A 284 2.27 8.16 -5.44
N LEU A 285 1.99 9.34 -4.85
CA LEU A 285 3.03 10.26 -4.40
C LEU A 285 3.90 9.66 -3.29
N PHE A 286 3.26 9.02 -2.30
CA PHE A 286 3.94 8.38 -1.18
C PHE A 286 4.85 7.24 -1.64
N THR A 287 4.37 6.42 -2.57
CA THR A 287 5.09 5.23 -3.05
C THR A 287 6.09 5.55 -4.15
N ARG A 288 6.10 6.79 -4.66
CA ARG A 288 6.86 7.22 -5.85
C ARG A 288 6.66 6.31 -7.07
N CYS A 289 5.47 5.74 -7.20
CA CYS A 289 5.12 4.89 -8.34
C CYS A 289 4.68 5.75 -9.54
N TYR A 290 5.58 6.59 -10.05
CA TYR A 290 5.37 7.46 -11.21
C TYR A 290 6.71 8.00 -11.74
N ASP A 291 6.78 8.35 -13.04
CA ASP A 291 8.03 8.84 -13.67
C ASP A 291 8.10 10.36 -13.84
N ASN A 292 6.95 11.04 -13.94
CA ASN A 292 6.91 12.44 -14.33
C ASN A 292 6.89 13.37 -13.10
N ASP A 293 7.95 14.15 -12.93
CA ASP A 293 8.12 15.11 -11.82
C ASP A 293 7.08 16.23 -11.77
N THR A 294 6.29 16.44 -12.83
CA THR A 294 5.16 17.38 -12.80
C THR A 294 3.92 16.82 -12.08
N LYS A 295 3.85 15.50 -11.85
CA LYS A 295 2.67 14.86 -11.24
C LYS A 295 2.38 15.34 -9.81
N PRO A 296 3.35 15.46 -8.89
CA PRO A 296 3.12 16.07 -7.58
C PRO A 296 2.41 17.44 -7.66
N ARG A 297 2.83 18.31 -8.59
CA ARG A 297 2.20 19.62 -8.80
C ARG A 297 0.76 19.49 -9.27
N ARG A 298 0.48 18.62 -10.24
CA ARG A 298 -0.87 18.39 -10.75
C ARG A 298 -1.82 17.82 -9.70
N VAL A 299 -1.32 16.91 -8.87
CA VAL A 299 -2.08 16.34 -7.74
C VAL A 299 -2.38 17.42 -6.72
N TYR A 300 -1.40 18.26 -6.37
CA TYR A 300 -1.62 19.42 -5.50
C TYR A 300 -2.71 20.35 -6.06
N GLU A 301 -2.66 20.67 -7.36
CA GLU A 301 -3.66 21.53 -8.01
C GLU A 301 -5.05 20.91 -8.02
N TYR A 302 -5.15 19.61 -8.28
CA TYR A 302 -6.41 18.86 -8.18
C TYR A 302 -6.96 18.93 -6.76
N MET A 303 -6.16 18.55 -5.75
CA MET A 303 -6.57 18.53 -4.35
C MET A 303 -6.97 19.91 -3.85
N ARG A 304 -6.24 20.96 -4.26
CA ARG A 304 -6.61 22.35 -3.98
C ARG A 304 -7.94 22.72 -4.63
N ARG A 305 -8.16 22.35 -5.90
CA ARG A 305 -9.38 22.67 -6.66
C ARG A 305 -10.62 22.02 -6.07
N VAL A 306 -10.52 20.80 -5.55
CA VAL A 306 -11.64 20.10 -4.90
C VAL A 306 -11.86 20.54 -3.44
N GLY A 307 -10.98 21.39 -2.89
CA GLY A 307 -11.11 21.91 -1.52
C GLY A 307 -10.52 21.01 -0.43
N ALA A 308 -9.66 20.04 -0.77
CA ALA A 308 -9.05 19.12 0.20
C ALA A 308 -8.23 19.85 1.27
N PHE A 309 -7.71 21.03 0.95
CA PHE A 309 -6.87 21.87 1.81
C PHE A 309 -7.63 23.05 2.46
N ASP A 310 -8.96 23.11 2.36
CA ASP A 310 -9.75 24.25 2.84
C ASP A 310 -9.92 24.27 4.36
N THR A 311 -9.75 23.12 5.01
CA THR A 311 -9.84 22.98 6.47
C THR A 311 -8.46 23.03 7.12
N SER A 312 -8.36 23.78 8.23
CA SER A 312 -7.17 23.83 9.08
C SER A 312 -7.05 22.64 10.04
N LYS A 313 -7.98 21.67 10.00
CA LYS A 313 -8.08 20.59 11.00
C LYS A 313 -7.69 19.21 10.49
N GLY A 314 -7.20 19.10 9.26
CA GLY A 314 -6.73 17.86 8.64
C GLY A 314 -7.37 17.64 7.26
N ILE A 315 -6.96 16.57 6.56
CA ILE A 315 -7.43 16.29 5.20
C ILE A 315 -8.56 15.25 5.25
N PRO A 316 -9.79 15.60 4.84
CA PRO A 316 -10.91 14.66 4.91
C PRO A 316 -10.69 13.48 3.97
N THR A 317 -11.17 12.30 4.36
CA THR A 317 -11.03 11.08 3.57
C THR A 317 -11.74 11.15 2.21
N SER A 318 -12.93 11.75 2.21
CA SER A 318 -13.76 12.04 1.03
C SER A 318 -14.62 13.28 1.34
N PHE A 319 -15.41 13.74 0.36
CA PHE A 319 -16.47 14.74 0.58
C PHE A 319 -17.88 14.13 0.59
N ILE A 320 -17.99 12.81 0.60
CA ILE A 320 -19.28 12.13 0.61
C ILE A 320 -19.74 12.03 2.07
N GLU A 321 -20.89 12.60 2.35
CA GLU A 321 -21.58 12.47 3.64
C GLU A 321 -22.30 11.12 3.69
N SER A 322 -21.58 10.09 4.14
CA SER A 322 -22.12 8.75 4.38
C SER A 322 -22.20 8.47 5.89
N ALA A 323 -22.86 7.37 6.26
CA ALA A 323 -22.85 6.90 7.66
C ALA A 323 -21.55 6.17 8.04
N GLN A 324 -20.60 6.04 7.11
CA GLN A 324 -19.41 5.22 7.26
C GLN A 324 -18.22 6.01 7.81
N GLN A 325 -17.22 5.31 8.32
CA GLN A 325 -16.10 5.94 9.02
C GLN A 325 -14.96 6.39 8.09
N TRP A 326 -14.82 5.80 6.90
CA TRP A 326 -13.82 6.20 5.90
C TRP A 326 -14.43 7.13 4.85
N ASP A 327 -15.12 8.16 5.32
CA ASP A 327 -15.77 9.21 4.52
C ASP A 327 -15.76 10.55 5.26
N SER A 328 -16.34 11.59 4.64
CA SER A 328 -16.50 12.89 5.29
C SER A 328 -17.23 12.77 6.64
N SER A 329 -16.86 13.53 7.68
CA SER A 329 -15.74 14.49 7.76
C SER A 329 -14.52 13.91 8.48
N ASN A 330 -14.34 12.59 8.44
CA ASN A 330 -13.25 11.95 9.16
C ASN A 330 -11.90 12.17 8.47
N VAL A 331 -10.86 12.24 9.29
CA VAL A 331 -9.46 12.40 8.93
C VAL A 331 -8.69 11.27 9.60
N TRP A 332 -7.92 10.52 8.82
CA TRP A 332 -7.17 9.38 9.30
C TRP A 332 -5.66 9.68 9.29
N PRO A 333 -4.97 9.57 10.43
CA PRO A 333 -3.54 9.88 10.54
C PRO A 333 -2.66 9.18 9.48
N PRO A 334 -2.86 7.88 9.16
CA PRO A 334 -2.20 7.20 8.04
C PRO A 334 -2.24 7.97 6.71
N MET A 335 -3.43 8.47 6.33
CA MET A 335 -3.65 9.14 5.05
C MET A 335 -2.99 10.52 5.02
N VAL A 336 -3.07 11.25 6.13
CA VAL A 336 -2.40 12.55 6.30
C VAL A 336 -0.89 12.37 6.20
N HIS A 337 -0.34 11.35 6.89
CA HIS A 337 1.08 11.03 6.87
C HIS A 337 1.57 10.71 5.46
N MET A 338 0.94 9.77 4.76
CA MET A 338 1.33 9.39 3.40
C MET A 338 1.28 10.58 2.44
N LEU A 339 0.27 11.46 2.56
CA LEU A 339 0.18 12.66 1.74
C LEU A 339 1.33 13.65 2.00
N ILE A 340 1.65 13.92 3.27
CA ILE A 340 2.76 14.79 3.66
C ILE A 340 4.07 14.22 3.11
N ILE A 341 4.33 12.93 3.32
CA ILE A 341 5.55 12.29 2.84
C ILE A 341 5.62 12.34 1.31
N GLY A 342 4.51 12.10 0.60
CA GLY A 342 4.46 12.17 -0.86
C GLY A 342 4.84 13.54 -1.42
N PHE A 343 4.38 14.64 -0.81
CA PHE A 343 4.80 15.99 -1.22
C PHE A 343 6.23 16.32 -0.77
N ARG A 344 6.63 15.89 0.44
CA ARG A 344 7.99 16.09 0.98
C ARG A 344 9.06 15.48 0.08
N THR A 345 8.81 14.32 -0.52
CA THR A 345 9.78 13.62 -1.37
C THR A 345 9.68 14.01 -2.84
N SER A 346 8.95 15.08 -3.17
CA SER A 346 8.89 15.61 -4.52
C SER A 346 10.11 16.48 -4.85
N ASN A 347 10.43 16.60 -6.14
CA ASN A 347 11.49 17.48 -6.63
C ASN A 347 11.06 18.97 -6.71
N ASP A 348 9.84 19.31 -6.28
CA ASP A 348 9.30 20.67 -6.29
C ASP A 348 9.42 21.30 -4.90
N GLN A 349 10.38 22.20 -4.73
CA GLN A 349 10.69 22.80 -3.42
C GLN A 349 9.52 23.52 -2.76
N SER A 350 8.59 24.06 -3.55
CA SER A 350 7.41 24.69 -2.98
C SER A 350 6.38 23.67 -2.47
N LEU A 351 6.37 22.45 -3.02
CA LEU A 351 5.60 21.33 -2.46
C LEU A 351 6.29 20.73 -1.23
N VAL A 352 7.62 20.73 -1.17
CA VAL A 352 8.36 20.34 0.03
C VAL A 352 8.02 21.28 1.20
N GLU A 353 8.01 22.59 0.96
CA GLU A 353 7.58 23.58 1.96
C GLU A 353 6.09 23.45 2.30
N PHE A 354 5.24 23.19 1.31
CA PHE A 354 3.82 22.90 1.54
C PHE A 354 3.62 21.66 2.43
N ALA A 355 4.41 20.60 2.25
CA ALA A 355 4.38 19.42 3.10
C ALA A 355 4.74 19.74 4.55
N ARG A 356 5.73 20.61 4.78
CA ARG A 356 6.10 21.12 6.11
C ARG A 356 4.92 21.85 6.76
N LEU A 357 4.24 22.73 6.02
CA LEU A 357 3.07 23.48 6.51
C LEU A 357 1.90 22.54 6.84
N LEU A 358 1.63 21.53 6.01
CA LEU A 358 0.63 20.50 6.30
C LEU A 358 0.98 19.68 7.55
N ALA A 359 2.25 19.33 7.74
CA ALA A 359 2.71 18.62 8.93
C ALA A 359 2.52 19.47 10.20
N GLU A 360 2.91 20.74 10.17
CA GLU A 360 2.71 21.67 11.27
C GLU A 360 1.22 21.85 11.61
N GLN A 361 0.37 21.99 10.59
CA GLN A 361 -1.07 22.05 10.75
C GLN A 361 -1.62 20.78 11.46
N TRP A 362 -1.22 19.61 11.00
CA TRP A 362 -1.68 18.34 11.56
C TRP A 362 -1.21 18.14 13.01
N LEU A 363 0.06 18.44 13.29
CA LEU A 363 0.63 18.38 14.64
C LEU A 363 -0.10 19.32 15.60
N ARG A 364 -0.35 20.57 15.19
CA ARG A 364 -1.10 21.54 16.00
C ARG A 364 -2.54 21.10 16.24
N SER A 365 -3.25 20.64 15.21
CA SER A 365 -4.63 20.14 15.33
C SER A 365 -4.70 18.98 16.33
N SER A 366 -3.81 18.00 16.18
CA SER A 366 -3.74 16.83 17.06
C SER A 366 -3.37 17.21 18.49
N TYR A 367 -2.43 18.15 18.68
CA TYR A 367 -2.06 18.66 19.99
C TYR A 367 -3.21 19.39 20.68
N ASN A 368 -3.95 20.24 19.96
CA ASN A 368 -5.12 20.94 20.51
C ASN A 368 -6.20 19.94 20.94
N ALA A 369 -6.46 18.91 20.13
CA ALA A 369 -7.39 17.84 20.48
C ALA A 369 -6.93 17.05 21.72
N PHE A 370 -5.64 16.75 21.81
CA PHE A 370 -5.04 16.14 23.00
C PHE A 370 -5.16 17.06 24.21
N GLU A 371 -4.94 18.36 24.08
CA GLU A 371 -5.00 19.28 25.23
C GLU A 371 -6.40 19.35 25.84
N VAL A 372 -7.44 19.27 25.02
CA VAL A 372 -8.84 19.25 25.46
C VAL A 372 -9.25 17.88 26.01
N SER A 373 -8.92 16.80 25.29
CA SER A 373 -9.45 15.47 25.58
C SER A 373 -8.54 14.58 26.44
N LYS A 374 -7.25 14.93 26.52
CA LYS A 374 -6.14 14.12 27.03
C LYS A 374 -6.03 12.73 26.38
N ASN A 375 -6.51 12.60 25.15
CA ASN A 375 -6.51 11.37 24.37
C ASN A 375 -5.95 11.58 22.96
N MET A 376 -5.29 10.55 22.45
CA MET A 376 -4.95 10.41 21.03
C MET A 376 -5.98 9.51 20.36
N PHE A 377 -6.64 9.97 19.31
CA PHE A 377 -7.76 9.25 18.69
C PHE A 377 -7.33 8.35 17.53
N GLU A 378 -8.12 7.31 17.27
CA GLU A 378 -8.08 6.50 16.04
C GLU A 378 -8.21 7.36 14.79
N LYS A 379 -9.21 8.23 14.78
CA LYS A 379 -9.58 9.11 13.68
C LYS A 379 -10.06 10.44 14.24
N TYR A 380 -9.88 11.49 13.44
CA TYR A 380 -10.16 12.88 13.81
C TYR A 380 -11.29 13.42 12.93
N ASN A 381 -11.92 14.52 13.35
CA ASN A 381 -13.00 15.16 12.60
C ASN A 381 -12.57 16.55 12.12
N SER A 382 -12.56 16.75 10.80
CA SER A 382 -12.14 18.01 10.18
C SER A 382 -13.13 19.17 10.40
N ALA A 383 -14.38 18.89 10.79
CA ALA A 383 -15.41 19.90 11.06
C ALA A 383 -15.43 20.33 12.54
N SER A 384 -15.34 19.38 13.48
CA SER A 384 -15.55 19.60 14.93
C SER A 384 -14.25 19.81 15.74
N GLY A 385 -13.44 20.78 15.31
CA GLY A 385 -12.29 21.23 16.10
C GLY A 385 -11.13 20.24 16.16
N GLY A 386 -11.11 19.22 15.29
CA GLY A 386 -10.09 18.17 15.33
C GLY A 386 -10.29 17.19 16.49
N LEU A 387 -11.46 17.12 17.12
CA LEU A 387 -11.74 16.06 18.10
C LEU A 387 -11.95 14.71 17.40
N GLY A 388 -12.11 13.64 18.19
CA GLY A 388 -12.34 12.29 17.66
C GLY A 388 -13.47 12.24 16.62
N GLY A 389 -13.22 11.53 15.52
CA GLY A 389 -14.21 11.26 14.47
C GLY A 389 -15.31 10.31 14.91
N GLY A 390 -16.19 9.94 13.97
CA GLY A 390 -17.34 9.06 14.24
C GLY A 390 -17.70 8.16 13.05
N GLY A 391 -18.93 7.65 13.03
CA GLY A 391 -19.44 6.82 11.93
C GLY A 391 -18.94 5.37 11.95
N GLY A 392 -19.50 4.54 11.08
CA GLY A 392 -19.19 3.12 10.98
C GLY A 392 -19.89 2.27 12.05
N GLU A 393 -19.33 1.09 12.30
CA GLU A 393 -19.95 0.03 13.14
C GLU A 393 -19.64 0.17 14.64
N TYR A 394 -18.80 1.13 15.05
CA TYR A 394 -18.37 1.28 16.46
C TYR A 394 -17.90 2.70 16.82
N ASP A 395 -17.91 2.99 18.12
CA ASP A 395 -17.46 4.27 18.68
C ASP A 395 -15.95 4.51 18.48
N VAL A 396 -15.52 5.77 18.41
CA VAL A 396 -14.09 6.12 18.25
C VAL A 396 -13.21 5.55 19.37
N GLN A 397 -12.02 5.06 19.01
CA GLN A 397 -11.05 4.49 19.95
C GLN A 397 -9.93 5.49 20.33
N THR A 398 -9.26 5.24 21.46
CA THR A 398 -8.23 6.13 22.03
C THR A 398 -6.88 5.44 22.30
N GLY A 399 -5.84 6.25 22.51
CA GLY A 399 -4.45 5.83 22.71
C GLY A 399 -3.73 5.44 21.41
N PHE A 400 -4.31 5.73 20.25
CA PHE A 400 -4.23 4.85 19.10
C PHE A 400 -2.83 4.73 18.43
N GLY A 401 -2.42 3.50 18.13
CA GLY A 401 -1.07 3.12 17.71
C GLY A 401 -0.56 3.86 16.47
N TRP A 402 -1.32 3.88 15.36
CA TRP A 402 -0.88 4.63 14.17
C TRP A 402 -0.79 6.14 14.44
N THR A 403 -1.59 6.67 15.37
CA THR A 403 -1.70 8.12 15.59
C THR A 403 -0.45 8.58 16.28
N ASN A 404 -0.06 7.83 17.30
CA ASN A 404 1.18 8.02 18.04
C ASN A 404 2.37 7.89 17.09
N GLY A 405 2.38 6.85 16.25
CA GLY A 405 3.44 6.61 15.26
C GLY A 405 3.62 7.74 14.25
N VAL A 406 2.51 8.20 13.65
CA VAL A 406 2.49 9.34 12.72
C VAL A 406 3.00 10.61 13.38
N ILE A 407 2.55 10.90 14.60
CA ILE A 407 2.96 12.12 15.30
C ILE A 407 4.43 12.09 15.68
N LEU A 408 4.95 10.96 16.13
CA LEU A 408 6.38 10.80 16.42
C LEU A 408 7.23 11.00 15.16
N ASP A 409 6.84 10.40 14.03
CA ASP A 409 7.55 10.58 12.76
C ASP A 409 7.55 12.05 12.29
N LEU A 410 6.41 12.73 12.38
CA LEU A 410 6.31 14.14 12.00
C LEU A 410 7.05 15.07 12.98
N LEU A 411 7.05 14.77 14.28
CA LEU A 411 7.81 15.54 15.28
C LEU A 411 9.31 15.36 15.09
N ALA A 412 9.79 14.15 14.80
CA ALA A 412 11.20 13.92 14.50
C ALA A 412 11.64 14.71 13.25
N LYS A 413 10.77 14.78 12.25
CA LYS A 413 11.05 15.46 10.98
C LYS A 413 10.91 16.99 11.02
N TYR A 414 9.96 17.51 11.81
CA TYR A 414 9.54 18.91 11.73
C TYR A 414 9.44 19.61 13.11
N GLY A 415 9.68 18.91 14.21
CA GLY A 415 9.51 19.46 15.56
C GLY A 415 10.39 20.68 15.86
N HIS A 416 11.53 20.81 15.20
CA HIS A 416 12.43 21.96 15.31
C HIS A 416 11.88 23.24 14.67
N VAL A 417 10.92 23.13 13.73
CA VAL A 417 10.27 24.25 13.02
C VAL A 417 8.78 24.36 13.30
N ALA A 418 8.16 23.36 13.92
CA ALA A 418 6.74 23.35 14.22
C ALA A 418 6.39 24.28 15.40
N SER A 419 5.31 25.04 15.27
CA SER A 419 4.80 25.91 16.34
C SER A 419 3.38 25.50 16.77
N TYR A 420 3.15 25.47 18.08
CA TYR A 420 1.81 25.30 18.64
C TYR A 420 0.96 26.57 18.53
N LYS A 421 1.59 27.74 18.32
CA LYS A 421 0.87 29.02 18.14
C LYS A 421 0.24 29.04 16.75
N GLU A 422 -1.02 29.48 16.67
CA GLU A 422 -1.62 29.75 15.36
C GLU A 422 -0.82 30.86 14.65
N PRO A 423 -0.49 30.70 13.36
CA PRO A 423 0.11 31.79 12.59
C PRO A 423 -0.90 32.94 12.58
N GLU A 424 -0.42 34.18 12.71
CA GLU A 424 -1.22 35.37 12.37
C GLU A 424 -1.42 35.44 10.85
N LEU A 425 -2.15 34.48 10.27
CA LEU A 425 -2.61 34.53 8.89
C LEU A 425 -4.01 33.90 8.82
N SER A 426 -5.01 34.78 8.79
CA SER A 426 -6.34 34.46 8.30
C SER A 426 -6.26 34.04 6.82
N SER A 427 -6.50 32.74 6.54
CA SER A 427 -6.80 32.08 5.24
C SER A 427 -5.69 31.12 4.73
N PRO A 428 -6.07 29.98 4.11
CA PRO A 428 -5.44 28.68 4.27
C PRO A 428 -4.12 28.55 3.48
N ILE A 429 -3.34 27.55 3.89
CA ILE A 429 -2.06 27.09 3.32
C ILE A 429 -2.07 27.05 1.76
N ALA A 430 -3.25 26.91 1.15
CA ALA A 430 -3.50 27.00 -0.29
C ALA A 430 -3.03 28.30 -0.99
N LYS A 431 -2.83 29.42 -0.27
CA LYS A 431 -2.39 30.71 -0.85
C LYS A 431 -0.86 30.85 -0.98
N LEU A 432 -0.07 29.99 -0.35
CA LEU A 432 1.39 30.15 -0.28
C LEU A 432 2.15 29.60 -1.50
N VAL A 433 1.45 29.01 -2.47
CA VAL A 433 2.05 28.53 -3.72
C VAL A 433 1.29 29.13 -4.90
N GLU A 434 1.60 30.39 -5.21
CA GLU A 434 1.25 30.97 -6.52
C GLU A 434 2.10 30.28 -7.61
N PRO A 435 1.52 29.91 -8.75
CA PRO A 435 2.30 29.36 -9.86
C PRO A 435 3.24 30.44 -10.40
N GLN A 436 4.54 30.16 -10.43
CA GLN A 436 5.48 30.91 -11.28
C GLN A 436 4.93 30.88 -12.72
N PRO A 437 4.82 32.04 -13.40
CA PRO A 437 4.33 32.05 -14.77
C PRO A 437 5.29 31.26 -15.65
N LEU A 438 4.76 30.27 -16.38
CA LEU A 438 5.48 29.60 -17.44
C LEU A 438 6.03 30.66 -18.41
N MET A 439 7.35 30.64 -18.60
CA MET A 439 8.03 31.42 -19.64
C MET A 439 7.32 31.20 -20.99
N PRO A 440 7.00 32.25 -21.76
CA PRO A 440 6.33 32.08 -23.03
C PRO A 440 7.23 31.30 -23.98
N ALA A 441 6.68 30.24 -24.59
CA ALA A 441 7.33 29.53 -25.68
C ALA A 441 7.71 30.52 -26.80
N ALA A 442 8.96 30.46 -27.25
CA ALA A 442 9.47 31.27 -28.34
C ALA A 442 8.59 31.09 -29.58
N GLN A 443 8.02 32.20 -30.06
CA GLN A 443 7.26 32.25 -31.30
C GLN A 443 8.20 32.00 -32.48
N THR A 444 7.99 30.91 -33.21
CA THR A 444 8.52 30.75 -34.57
C THR A 444 7.53 31.35 -35.56
N GLU A 445 7.97 32.39 -36.25
CA GLU A 445 7.24 33.06 -37.34
C GLU A 445 7.02 32.08 -38.51
N ALA A 446 5.76 31.87 -38.88
CA ALA A 446 5.38 31.17 -40.11
C ALA A 446 5.05 32.20 -41.20
N THR A 447 5.88 32.27 -42.23
CA THR A 447 5.64 33.03 -43.45
C THR A 447 4.69 32.30 -44.40
N THR A 448 3.77 33.07 -44.95
CA THR A 448 2.71 32.70 -45.88
C THR A 448 3.22 32.42 -47.29
N SER A 449 2.73 31.35 -47.94
CA SER A 449 2.34 31.38 -49.37
C SER A 449 1.62 30.09 -49.80
N SER A 450 0.38 30.23 -50.26
CA SER A 450 -0.37 29.21 -51.02
C SER A 450 -0.05 29.33 -52.52
N PRO A 451 -0.26 28.27 -53.34
CA PRO A 451 -1.33 28.37 -54.34
C PRO A 451 -2.12 27.07 -54.69
N THR A 452 -3.45 27.23 -54.79
CA THR A 452 -4.46 26.64 -55.75
C THR A 452 -4.49 25.15 -56.16
N VAL A 453 -5.48 24.38 -55.62
CA VAL A 453 -6.76 23.83 -56.22
C VAL A 453 -6.72 23.32 -57.70
N PRO A 454 -7.29 22.12 -58.07
CA PRO A 454 -8.73 21.84 -57.94
C PRO A 454 -9.26 20.43 -57.60
N LEU A 455 -10.51 20.46 -57.11
CA LEU A 455 -11.43 19.35 -56.82
C LEU A 455 -11.88 18.58 -58.07
N THR A 456 -12.13 17.27 -57.91
CA THR A 456 -13.25 16.57 -58.57
C THR A 456 -13.86 15.51 -57.64
N ALA A 457 -15.20 15.51 -57.61
CA ALA A 457 -16.07 14.63 -56.83
C ALA A 457 -16.43 13.33 -57.56
N ALA A 458 -16.81 12.28 -56.82
CA ALA A 458 -18.00 11.43 -57.07
C ALA A 458 -18.05 10.17 -56.16
N THR A 459 -19.04 10.16 -55.25
CA THR A 459 -20.04 9.13 -54.85
C THR A 459 -19.75 7.59 -54.74
N PRO A 460 -20.54 6.87 -53.89
CA PRO A 460 -20.22 5.59 -53.24
C PRO A 460 -20.96 4.36 -53.82
N LEU A 461 -20.63 3.13 -53.37
CA LEU A 461 -21.46 1.92 -53.54
C LEU A 461 -21.26 0.88 -52.40
N THR A 462 -22.33 0.70 -51.61
CA THR A 462 -23.05 -0.52 -51.17
C THR A 462 -22.39 -1.91 -50.95
N GLN A 463 -22.70 -2.46 -49.77
CA GLN A 463 -23.17 -3.83 -49.38
C GLN A 463 -23.03 -5.05 -50.32
N ALA A 464 -22.61 -6.20 -49.74
CA ALA A 464 -23.19 -7.57 -49.87
C ALA A 464 -22.28 -8.63 -49.16
N THR A 465 -22.67 -9.21 -48.01
CA THR A 465 -23.28 -10.55 -47.77
C THR A 465 -22.39 -11.81 -47.82
N SER A 466 -22.31 -12.47 -46.66
CA SER A 466 -22.34 -13.91 -46.29
C SER A 466 -21.96 -15.05 -47.27
N ALA A 467 -21.09 -15.94 -46.78
CA ALA A 467 -21.17 -17.42 -46.71
C ALA A 467 -19.83 -17.89 -46.08
N GLY A 468 -19.68 -18.83 -45.15
CA GLY A 468 -20.43 -20.02 -44.76
C GLY A 468 -19.43 -21.19 -44.75
N LEU A 469 -19.17 -21.85 -43.60
CA LEU A 469 -18.52 -23.18 -43.56
C LEU A 469 -18.64 -23.86 -42.18
N THR A 470 -19.69 -24.69 -42.11
CA THR A 470 -19.81 -26.08 -41.64
C THR A 470 -18.91 -26.66 -40.53
N LEU A 471 -19.62 -27.24 -39.54
CA LEU A 471 -19.20 -28.23 -38.55
C LEU A 471 -18.52 -29.48 -39.14
N LEU A 472 -17.57 -30.05 -38.39
CA LEU A 472 -17.39 -31.49 -38.26
C LEU A 472 -17.07 -31.88 -36.80
N SER A 473 -17.80 -32.89 -36.34
CA SER A 473 -17.73 -33.59 -35.06
C SER A 473 -16.69 -34.71 -35.06
N SER A 474 -16.11 -35.03 -33.89
CA SER A 474 -15.88 -36.41 -33.38
C SER A 474 -15.13 -36.35 -32.02
N THR A 475 -15.72 -36.88 -30.93
CA THR A 475 -15.25 -38.06 -30.14
C THR A 475 -13.81 -37.94 -29.62
N GLU A 476 -13.42 -38.15 -28.36
CA GLU A 476 -13.86 -39.03 -27.28
C GLU A 476 -12.97 -38.70 -26.05
N ARG A 477 -13.45 -38.90 -24.82
CA ARG A 477 -12.59 -38.96 -23.62
C ARG A 477 -12.06 -40.39 -23.46
N PRO A 478 -10.93 -40.56 -22.76
CA PRO A 478 -11.03 -41.31 -21.50
C PRO A 478 -10.23 -40.72 -20.33
N ALA A 479 -10.63 -41.16 -19.13
CA ALA A 479 -10.11 -40.83 -17.81
C ALA A 479 -8.69 -41.36 -17.53
N PRO A 480 -8.09 -41.01 -16.38
CA PRO A 480 -7.16 -41.91 -15.70
C PRO A 480 -7.63 -42.29 -14.28
N GLU A 481 -7.49 -43.58 -13.98
CA GLU A 481 -7.54 -44.17 -12.63
C GLU A 481 -6.19 -44.85 -12.34
N LYS A 482 -5.91 -45.05 -11.04
CA LYS A 482 -4.76 -45.71 -10.34
C LYS A 482 -3.68 -44.73 -9.86
N VAL A 483 -3.58 -44.42 -8.56
CA VAL A 483 -3.27 -45.24 -7.36
C VAL A 483 -1.94 -45.99 -7.51
N VAL A 484 -0.90 -45.44 -6.87
CA VAL A 484 0.33 -46.14 -6.46
C VAL A 484 0.69 -45.65 -5.06
N GLU A 485 0.85 -46.61 -4.15
CA GLU A 485 1.26 -46.50 -2.74
C GLU A 485 2.80 -46.28 -2.58
N PRO A 486 3.29 -45.92 -1.38
CA PRO A 486 4.60 -45.30 -1.19
C PRO A 486 5.76 -46.30 -1.06
N ILE A 487 6.95 -45.87 -1.48
CA ILE A 487 8.23 -46.56 -1.23
C ILE A 487 8.86 -45.97 0.03
N ASP A 488 9.06 -46.83 1.02
CA ASP A 488 9.91 -46.66 2.19
C ASP A 488 11.38 -46.89 1.76
N ASP A 489 12.29 -45.99 2.10
CA ASP A 489 13.72 -46.26 1.99
C ASP A 489 14.49 -45.60 3.14
N THR A 490 14.81 -46.42 4.13
CA THR A 490 15.72 -46.12 5.23
C THR A 490 17.19 -46.24 4.80
N LYS A 491 18.04 -45.35 5.35
CA LYS A 491 19.52 -45.41 5.47
C LYS A 491 20.36 -45.11 4.22
N THR A 492 21.02 -43.96 4.24
CA THR A 492 22.46 -43.85 3.91
C THR A 492 23.14 -42.85 4.84
N GLY A 493 24.25 -43.26 5.45
CA GLY A 493 25.01 -42.49 6.43
C GLY A 493 25.91 -41.44 5.77
N ARG A 494 26.03 -40.28 6.43
CA ARG A 494 27.06 -39.27 6.14
C ARG A 494 28.30 -39.53 6.99
N THR A 495 29.43 -39.70 6.32
CA THR A 495 30.77 -39.64 6.91
C THR A 495 31.28 -38.21 6.73
N GLU A 496 31.48 -37.48 7.83
CA GLU A 496 32.14 -36.16 7.82
C GLU A 496 33.67 -36.36 7.72
N TYR A 497 34.29 -35.68 6.74
CA TYR A 497 35.73 -35.48 6.70
C TYR A 497 36.07 -34.15 7.39
N LEU A 498 36.70 -34.22 8.56
CA LEU A 498 37.29 -33.06 9.26
C LEU A 498 38.68 -32.77 8.70
N LEU A 499 38.92 -31.53 8.26
CA LEU A 499 40.24 -31.03 7.89
C LEU A 499 41.05 -30.64 9.15
N PRO A 500 42.39 -30.76 9.16
CA PRO A 500 43.21 -30.40 10.31
C PRO A 500 43.22 -28.89 10.59
N PRO A 501 43.27 -28.48 11.87
CA PRO A 501 43.05 -27.09 12.33
C PRO A 501 44.08 -26.05 11.84
N GLU A 502 45.20 -26.47 11.28
CA GLU A 502 46.24 -25.55 10.79
C GLU A 502 45.94 -24.99 9.40
N LYS A 503 45.15 -25.68 8.55
CA LYS A 503 44.76 -25.18 7.21
C LYS A 503 43.50 -24.32 7.21
N GLU A 504 42.70 -24.38 8.27
CA GLU A 504 41.49 -23.56 8.42
C GLU A 504 41.83 -22.10 8.76
N THR A 505 43.00 -21.87 9.36
CA THR A 505 43.45 -20.56 9.81
C THR A 505 44.07 -19.75 8.65
N GLU A 506 44.82 -20.40 7.75
CA GLU A 506 45.35 -19.76 6.53
C GLU A 506 44.26 -19.43 5.50
N LEU A 507 43.25 -20.29 5.32
CA LEU A 507 42.11 -19.97 4.43
C LEU A 507 41.25 -18.82 4.97
N LYS A 508 41.08 -18.71 6.30
CA LYS A 508 40.32 -17.61 6.91
C LYS A 508 41.05 -16.26 6.83
N MET A 509 42.39 -16.26 6.86
CA MET A 509 43.17 -15.02 6.68
C MET A 509 43.18 -14.52 5.23
N VAL A 510 43.29 -15.44 4.25
CA VAL A 510 43.24 -15.08 2.82
C VAL A 510 41.84 -14.59 2.41
N ASP A 511 40.77 -15.13 3.00
CA ASP A 511 39.39 -14.68 2.76
C ASP A 511 39.12 -13.30 3.39
N GLN A 512 39.74 -12.98 4.53
CA GLN A 512 39.61 -11.66 5.17
C GLN A 512 40.32 -10.55 4.39
N GLU A 513 41.56 -10.78 3.93
CA GLU A 513 42.28 -9.79 3.10
C GLU A 513 41.57 -9.54 1.76
N GLN A 514 40.94 -10.57 1.17
CA GLN A 514 40.14 -10.41 -0.05
C GLN A 514 38.83 -9.65 0.20
N ARG A 515 38.18 -9.85 1.36
CA ARG A 515 36.99 -9.08 1.78
C ARG A 515 37.33 -7.62 2.06
N ASP A 516 38.45 -7.35 2.73
CA ASP A 516 38.88 -6.00 3.06
C ASP A 516 39.31 -5.23 1.78
N PHE A 517 39.98 -5.91 0.83
CA PHE A 517 40.30 -5.35 -0.48
C PHE A 517 39.03 -5.09 -1.32
N LEU A 518 38.03 -5.99 -1.29
CA LEU A 518 36.77 -5.80 -2.00
C LEU A 518 35.93 -4.68 -1.36
N ALA A 519 35.93 -4.55 -0.03
CA ALA A 519 35.30 -3.46 0.70
C ALA A 519 35.94 -2.11 0.37
N GLU A 520 37.26 -2.03 0.26
CA GLU A 520 37.97 -0.79 -0.14
C GLU A 520 37.70 -0.43 -1.62
N GLN A 521 37.57 -1.42 -2.51
CA GLN A 521 37.18 -1.21 -3.91
C GLN A 521 35.69 -0.82 -4.05
N LEU A 522 34.80 -1.34 -3.20
CA LEU A 522 33.39 -0.98 -3.15
C LEU A 522 33.18 0.41 -2.54
N GLN A 523 33.99 0.84 -1.57
CA GLN A 523 34.02 2.23 -1.10
C GLN A 523 34.47 3.20 -2.20
N ARG A 524 35.50 2.84 -2.98
CA ARG A 524 35.99 3.68 -4.08
C ARG A 524 35.07 3.71 -5.30
N LYS A 525 34.29 2.64 -5.57
CA LYS A 525 33.32 2.60 -6.68
C LYS A 525 31.92 3.07 -6.29
N GLY A 526 31.52 2.93 -5.03
CA GLY A 526 30.29 3.53 -4.49
C GLY A 526 30.34 5.06 -4.49
N SER A 527 31.53 5.64 -4.31
CA SER A 527 31.73 7.10 -4.34
C SER A 527 31.62 7.74 -5.73
N VAL A 528 31.53 6.96 -6.82
CA VAL A 528 31.49 7.50 -8.20
C VAL A 528 30.10 7.34 -8.85
N MET A 529 29.18 6.58 -8.25
CA MET A 529 27.78 6.48 -8.71
C MET A 529 26.75 7.05 -7.72
N LEU A 530 27.12 7.35 -6.47
CA LEU A 530 26.24 8.06 -5.53
C LEU A 530 26.29 9.59 -5.65
N SER A 531 27.31 10.16 -6.29
CA SER A 531 27.47 11.62 -6.39
C SER A 531 26.57 12.29 -7.44
N GLU A 532 25.69 11.55 -8.13
CA GLU A 532 24.74 12.12 -9.10
C GLU A 532 23.29 12.11 -8.60
N LEU A 533 23.01 11.66 -7.38
CA LEU A 533 21.63 11.57 -6.86
C LEU A 533 21.41 12.10 -5.43
N LEU A 534 22.44 12.61 -4.76
CA LEU A 534 22.33 13.27 -3.46
C LEU A 534 23.31 14.46 -3.39
N ASP A 535 22.79 15.68 -3.54
CA ASP A 535 23.46 16.87 -3.04
C ASP A 535 23.36 16.83 -1.50
N GLU A 536 24.44 16.39 -0.85
CA GLU A 536 24.70 16.65 0.56
C GLU A 536 25.30 18.05 0.69
N ASP A 537 24.48 19.02 1.09
CA ASP A 537 24.88 20.20 1.86
C ASP A 537 23.62 20.84 2.44
N ASP A 538 23.18 20.37 3.62
CA ASP A 538 22.74 21.22 4.75
C ASP A 538 22.18 20.33 5.89
N PHE A 539 22.91 20.36 7.01
CA PHE A 539 22.65 19.68 8.29
C PHE A 539 21.39 20.18 9.01
#